data_AF-A0A3N6PMC3-F1
#
_entry.id   AF-A0A3N6PMC3-F1
#
_cell.length_a   1.000
_cell.length_b   1.000
_cell.length_c   1.000
_cell.angle_alpha   90.00
_cell.angle_beta   90.00
_cell.angle_gamma   90.00
#
_symmetry.space_group_name_H-M   'P 1'
#
loop_
_entity.id
_entity.type
_entity.pdbx_description
1 polymer ?
#
loop_
_entity_poly.entity_id
_entity_poly.type
_entity_poly.pdbx_seq_one_letter_code
_entity_poly.pdbx_strand_id
1 'polypeptide(L)' 'MEKRYHVVVVIERTGEVVRLSARPITHEEGCTWLGKIADYPWRRKQLEEVTPHENHTDFST' A
#
# COMPACT_ATOMS: atom_id res chain seq x y z
N MET A 1 16.81 -5.95 4.94
CA MET A 1 16.20 -5.09 3.91
C MET A 1 15.14 -4.25 4.56
N GLU A 2 15.16 -2.94 4.36
CA GLU A 2 14.08 -2.08 4.85
C GLU A 2 12.82 -2.31 4.03
N LYS A 3 11.74 -2.74 4.70
CA LYS A 3 10.42 -2.93 4.08
C LYS A 3 9.86 -1.57 3.70
N ARG A 4 9.36 -1.44 2.47
CA ARG A 4 8.67 -0.24 2.00
C ARG A 4 7.19 -0.52 1.81
N TYR A 5 6.38 0.52 1.97
CA TYR A 5 4.94 0.41 2.00
C TYR A 5 4.29 1.44 1.08
N HIS A 6 3.11 1.09 0.57
CA HIS A 6 2.16 2.04 0.04
C HIS A 6 1.02 2.27 1.01
N VAL A 7 0.62 3.52 1.16
CA VAL A 7 -0.66 3.85 1.79
C VAL A 7 -1.74 3.61 0.76
N VAL A 8 -2.65 2.70 1.06
CA VAL A 8 -3.78 2.36 0.21
C VAL A 8 -5.09 2.49 0.99
N VAL A 9 -6.15 2.74 0.25
CA VAL A 9 -7.53 2.78 0.76
C VAL A 9 -8.36 1.82 -0.07
N VAL A 10 -9.00 0.88 0.61
CA VAL A 10 -9.91 -0.09 0.00
C VAL A 10 -11.34 0.42 0.14
N ILE A 11 -12.05 0.56 -0.97
CA ILE A 11 -13.46 0.94 -0.99
C ILE A 11 -14.31 -0.31 -0.74
N GLU A 12 -15.00 -0.39 0.39
CA GLU A 12 -15.66 -1.64 0.82
C GLU A 12 -16.77 -2.09 -0.14
N ARG A 13 -17.46 -1.14 -0.77
CA ARG A 13 -18.56 -1.43 -1.69
C ARG A 13 -18.09 -2.06 -3.01
N THR A 14 -16.93 -1.67 -3.50
CA THR A 14 -16.43 -2.07 -4.84
C THR A 14 -15.23 -3.00 -4.77
N GLY A 15 -14.57 -3.08 -3.61
CA GLY A 15 -13.26 -3.73 -3.47
C GLY A 15 -12.12 -2.95 -4.14
N GLU A 16 -12.38 -1.74 -4.63
CA GLU A 16 -11.35 -0.95 -5.34
C GLU A 16 -10.25 -0.51 -4.37
N VAL A 17 -9.00 -0.76 -4.75
CA VAL A 17 -7.82 -0.35 -3.99
C VAL A 17 -7.25 0.92 -4.62
N VAL A 18 -7.31 2.02 -3.87
CA VAL A 18 -6.78 3.31 -4.28
C VAL A 18 -5.48 3.57 -3.55
N ARG A 19 -4.38 3.67 -4.30
CA ARG A 19 -3.08 4.02 -3.76
C ARG A 19 -2.95 5.53 -3.60
N LEU A 20 -2.72 5.97 -2.36
CA LEU A 20 -2.58 7.40 -2.03
C LEU A 20 -1.13 7.91 -2.10
N SER A 21 -0.17 7.00 -1.97
CA SER A 21 1.25 7.35 -1.98
C SER A 21 1.85 7.27 -3.39
N ALA A 22 2.47 8.35 -3.87
CA ALA A 22 3.11 8.35 -5.19
C ALA A 22 4.32 7.41 -5.27
N ARG A 23 5.08 7.29 -4.17
CA ARG A 23 6.28 6.45 -4.05
C ARG A 23 6.18 5.52 -2.83
N PRO A 24 6.93 4.40 -2.79
CA PRO A 24 7.01 3.57 -1.60
C PRO A 24 7.64 4.37 -0.46
N ILE A 25 7.03 4.32 0.71
CA ILE A 25 7.45 5.05 1.90
C ILE A 25 7.82 4.08 3.02
N THR A 26 8.45 4.61 4.07
CA THR A 26 8.76 3.83 5.27
C THR A 26 7.50 3.51 6.08
N HIS A 27 7.59 2.53 6.98
CA HIS A 27 6.48 2.18 7.87
C HIS A 27 6.05 3.36 8.75
N GLU A 28 7.02 4.12 9.29
CA GLU A 28 6.76 5.28 10.14
C GLU A 28 6.04 6.40 9.40
N GLU A 29 6.49 6.73 8.18
CA GLU A 29 5.79 7.68 7.31
C GLU A 29 4.37 7.19 6.99
N GLY A 30 4.20 5.89 6.71
CA GLY A 30 2.91 5.27 6.45
C GLY A 30 1.93 5.40 7.61
N CYS A 31 2.37 5.06 8.83
CA CYS A 31 1.54 5.24 10.04
C CYS A 31 1.17 6.70 10.27
N THR A 32 2.11 7.62 10.03
CA THR A 32 1.86 9.07 10.14
C THR A 32 0.80 9.54 9.14
N TRP A 33 0.84 9.04 7.90
CA TRP A 33 -0.17 9.33 6.89
C TRP A 33 -1.54 8.76 7.26
N LEU A 34 -1.59 7.51 7.72
CA LEU A 34 -2.84 6.88 8.16
C LEU A 34 -3.51 7.66 9.31
N GLY A 35 -2.72 8.26 10.21
CA GLY A 35 -3.24 9.14 11.26
C GLY A 35 -3.82 10.47 10.75
N LYS A 36 -3.32 10.98 9.62
CA LYS A 36 -3.79 12.24 9.00
C LYS A 36 -5.00 12.05 8.08
N ILE A 37 -5.23 10.83 7.59
CA ILE A 37 -6.34 10.53 6.68
C ILE A 37 -7.64 10.36 7.49
N ALA A 38 -8.65 11.13 7.10
CA ALA A 38 -10.00 11.02 7.66
C ALA A 38 -10.55 9.59 7.52
N ASP A 39 -11.11 9.09 8.62
CA ASP A 39 -11.72 7.78 8.69
C ASP A 39 -13.17 7.84 8.21
N TYR A 40 -13.57 6.90 7.34
CA TYR A 40 -14.93 6.83 6.84
C TYR A 40 -15.40 5.37 6.79
N PRO A 41 -16.66 5.08 7.12
CA PRO A 41 -17.17 3.71 7.22
C PRO A 41 -17.22 2.96 5.89
N TRP A 42 -17.19 3.65 4.74
CA TRP A 42 -17.23 3.04 3.42
C TRP A 42 -15.85 2.69 2.85
N ARG A 43 -14.78 2.98 3.59
CA ARG A 43 -13.41 2.71 3.15
C ARG A 43 -12.50 2.26 4.29
N ARG A 44 -11.58 1.36 3.98
CA ARG A 44 -10.57 0.88 4.92
C ARG A 44 -9.19 1.37 4.50
N LYS A 45 -8.51 2.10 5.38
CA LYS A 45 -7.13 2.55 5.19
C LYS A 45 -6.15 1.49 5.70
N GLN A 46 -5.13 1.16 4.92
CA GLN A 46 -4.12 0.16 5.29
C GLN A 46 -2.75 0.45 4.64
N LEU A 47 -1.71 -0.17 5.18
CA LEU A 47 -0.39 -0.21 4.55
C LEU A 47 -0.27 -1.50 3.75
N GLU A 48 0.11 -1.37 2.48
CA GLU A 48 0.42 -2.49 1.61
C GLU A 48 1.94 -2.58 1.46
N GLU A 49 2.52 -3.71 1.84
CA GLU A 49 3.96 -3.95 1.70
C GLU A 49 4.32 -4.06 0.21
N VAL A 50 5.29 -3.27 -0.22
CA VAL A 50 5.90 -3.44 -1.53
C VAL A 50 6.86 -4.61 -1.40
N THR A 51 6.36 -5.82 -1.63
CA THR A 51 7.22 -6.97 -1.85
C THR A 51 8.01 -6.67 -3.12
N PRO A 52 9.35 -6.65 -3.10
CA PRO A 52 10.10 -6.73 -4.33
C PRO A 52 9.83 -8.13 -4.88
N HIS A 53 8.76 -8.30 -5.65
CA HIS A 53 8.56 -9.54 -6.36
C HIS A 53 9.69 -9.63 -7.38
N GLU A 54 10.61 -10.53 -7.06
CA GLU A 54 11.54 -11.23 -7.93
C GLU A 54 11.03 -11.24 -9.37
N ASN A 55 11.58 -10.35 -10.21
CA ASN A 55 11.69 -10.62 -11.64
C ASN A 55 12.70 -11.76 -11.86
N HIS A 56 12.47 -12.92 -11.26
CA HIS A 56 12.95 -14.17 -11.82
C HIS A 56 11.95 -14.52 -12.92
N THR A 57 12.02 -13.77 -14.03
CA THR A 57 11.54 -14.29 -15.30
C THR A 57 12.47 -15.45 -15.60
N ASP A 58 12.03 -16.65 -15.22
CA ASP A 58 12.59 -17.90 -15.68
C ASP A 58 12.48 -17.88 -17.21
N PHE A 59 13.54 -17.44 -17.88
CA PHE A 59 13.76 -17.74 -19.28
C PHE A 59 14.07 -19.23 -19.36
N SER A 60 13.03 -20.07 -19.27
CA SER A 60 13.09 -21.43 -19.75
C SER A 60 13.29 -21.37 -21.27
N THR A 61 14.51 -21.69 -21.71
CA THR A 61 14.89 -21.92 -23.12
C THR A 61 14.62 -23.37 -23.50
#